data_AF-A0A1R4KFK6-F1
#
_entry.id   AF-A0A1R4KFK6-F1
#
_cell.length_a   1.000
_cell.length_b   1.000
_cell.length_c   1.000
_cell.angle_alpha   90.00
_cell.angle_beta   90.00
_cell.angle_gamma   90.00
#
_symmetry.space_group_name_H-M   'P 1'
#
loop_
_entity.id
_entity.type
_entity.pdbx_description
1 polymer ?
#
loop_
_entity_poly.entity_id
_entity_poly.type
_entity_poly.pdbx_seq_one_letter_code
_entity_poly.pdbx_strand_id
1 'polypeptide(L)'
;MLTTPVMASGAVVASVASPDGRTGASAAPINVAFPKLTMTASSYNAATLKGTNVAGQLNTRMANRSVSLWVWTWFPSEGRSRWSFSKTVRTNTTGAFATKLDFNNGYVGSQRWKAESTYTNTTKAFGAEFTTNKVAQIDFSTVSVTSSMVSTTYRSGCPVAPSQLTRINMNYFGFDKRLHRGHLIVRSTDVARFKNVFVAAFNARFPMRVMRDPSPYGNDDTSMAADNTYAFFCRQVNGNPYAMSPHSYGRSVDINPVENPYRKPNGYWYPVNGRSYVDRSNRRPGMLFSDSPMTKSFLANGFKWLTGFDWQHFQVK
;
A
#
# COMPACT_ATOMS: atom_id res chain seq x y z
N MET A 1 4.02 1.86 36.25
CA MET A 1 3.38 3.12 36.66
C MET A 1 4.17 4.26 36.04
N LEU A 2 3.62 4.95 35.04
CA LEU A 2 4.24 6.14 34.46
C LEU A 2 3.17 7.23 34.43
N THR A 3 3.36 8.20 35.31
CA THR A 3 2.50 9.34 35.57
C THR A 3 2.48 10.27 34.37
N THR A 4 1.27 10.58 33.88
CA THR A 4 0.99 11.72 33.02
C THR A 4 1.45 13.02 33.69
N PRO A 5 2.16 13.93 33.00
CA PRO A 5 2.43 15.24 33.57
C PRO A 5 1.13 16.06 33.53
N VAL A 6 0.57 16.33 34.71
CA VAL A 6 -0.43 17.38 34.90
C VAL A 6 0.32 18.70 34.82
N MET A 7 0.10 19.48 33.75
CA MET A 7 0.66 20.84 33.69
C MET A 7 -0.27 21.81 34.40
N ALA A 8 0.30 22.47 35.42
CA ALA A 8 -0.31 23.54 36.18
C ALA A 8 -0.59 24.77 35.30
N SER A 9 -1.74 25.41 35.54
CA SER A 9 -2.06 26.74 35.03
C SER A 9 -1.13 27.77 35.67
N GLY A 10 -0.10 28.20 34.94
CA GLY A 10 0.73 29.33 35.37
C GLY A 10 0.05 30.65 35.00
N ALA A 11 -0.39 31.41 36.00
CA ALA A 11 -0.79 32.80 35.81
C ALA A 11 0.47 33.65 35.62
N VAL A 12 0.57 34.36 34.50
CA VAL A 12 1.63 35.36 34.28
C VAL A 12 1.12 36.69 34.82
N VAL A 13 1.74 37.19 35.88
CA VAL A 13 1.45 38.53 36.43
C VAL A 13 2.40 39.51 35.74
N ALA A 14 1.87 40.34 34.85
CA ALA A 14 2.60 41.49 34.32
C ALA A 14 2.22 42.73 35.13
N SER A 15 3.13 43.23 35.97
CA SER A 15 2.97 44.52 36.64
C SER A 15 3.54 45.63 35.75
N VAL A 16 2.68 46.51 35.26
CA VAL A 16 3.10 47.78 34.65
C VAL A 16 3.13 48.83 35.76
N ALA A 17 4.30 49.39 36.05
CA ALA A 17 4.40 50.50 36.99
C ALA A 17 3.81 51.76 36.35
N SER A 18 2.81 52.36 36.99
CA SER A 18 2.29 53.69 36.62
C SER A 18 3.28 54.77 37.09
N PRO A 19 3.61 55.78 36.27
CA PRO A 19 4.64 56.78 36.58
C PRO A 19 4.30 57.75 37.73
N ASP A 20 3.12 57.64 38.33
CA ASP A 20 2.55 58.59 39.30
C ASP A 20 2.38 58.04 40.73
N GLY A 21 2.94 56.87 41.05
CA GLY A 21 3.14 56.42 42.44
C GLY A 21 1.87 56.11 43.24
N ARG A 22 0.68 56.11 42.62
CA ARG A 22 -0.57 55.68 43.25
C ARG A 22 -0.77 54.19 43.03
N THR A 23 -0.76 53.40 44.10
CA THR A 23 -1.11 51.97 44.10
C THR A 23 -2.62 51.80 43.90
N GLY A 24 -3.07 51.96 42.66
CA GLY A 24 -4.45 51.75 42.23
C GLY A 24 -4.64 50.39 41.56
N ALA A 25 -5.58 49.61 42.10
CA ALA A 25 -6.14 48.36 41.58
C ALA A 25 -5.18 47.16 41.44
N SER A 26 -5.46 46.11 42.23
CA SER A 26 -5.14 44.73 41.86
C SER A 26 -5.70 44.48 40.47
N ALA A 27 -4.84 44.46 39.45
CA ALA A 27 -5.22 44.00 38.13
C ALA A 27 -5.66 42.53 38.29
N ALA A 28 -6.93 42.25 37.94
CA ALA A 28 -7.42 40.88 37.89
C ALA A 28 -6.43 40.04 37.05
N PRO A 29 -6.08 38.81 37.47
CA PRO A 29 -5.16 37.98 36.73
C PRO A 29 -5.66 37.82 35.29
N ILE A 30 -4.87 38.29 34.32
CA ILE A 30 -5.15 38.07 32.90
C ILE A 30 -4.95 36.59 32.65
N ASN A 31 -6.05 35.84 32.53
CA ASN A 31 -6.01 34.47 32.05
C ASN A 31 -5.64 34.47 30.58
N VAL A 32 -4.34 34.37 30.30
CA VAL A 32 -3.85 34.11 28.94
C VAL A 32 -4.19 32.67 28.62
N ALA A 33 -5.31 32.45 27.93
CA ALA A 33 -5.66 31.13 27.41
C ALA A 33 -4.58 30.71 26.42
N PHE A 34 -3.75 29.72 26.80
CA PHE A 34 -2.73 29.23 25.91
C PHE A 34 -3.35 28.68 24.63
N PRO A 35 -2.72 28.94 23.48
CA PRO A 35 -3.21 28.37 22.25
C PRO A 35 -3.15 26.84 22.30
N LYS A 36 -4.27 26.21 21.92
CA LYS A 36 -4.50 24.77 21.94
C LYS A 36 -4.74 24.28 20.54
N LEU A 37 -3.99 23.25 20.16
CA LEU A 37 -4.22 22.48 18.95
C LEU A 37 -5.03 21.23 19.31
N THR A 38 -6.07 20.94 18.53
CA THR A 38 -6.88 19.74 18.65
C THR A 38 -7.01 19.06 17.30
N MET A 39 -6.99 17.74 17.29
CA MET A 39 -7.38 16.96 16.12
C MET A 39 -8.88 16.70 16.17
N THR A 40 -9.55 16.60 15.02
CA THR A 40 -10.98 16.27 14.95
C THR A 40 -11.29 14.90 15.55
N ALA A 41 -10.35 13.96 15.46
CA ALA A 41 -10.39 12.67 16.12
C ALA A 41 -9.02 12.29 16.70
N SER A 42 -9.02 11.46 17.74
CA SER A 42 -7.80 10.84 18.31
C SER A 42 -7.34 9.60 17.51
N SER A 43 -8.19 9.07 16.63
CA SER A 43 -7.89 7.95 15.75
C SER A 43 -8.58 8.09 14.39
N TYR A 44 -7.86 7.74 13.33
CA TYR A 44 -8.34 7.76 11.95
C TYR A 44 -8.12 6.40 11.29
N ASN A 45 -9.08 5.93 10.49
CA ASN A 45 -8.97 4.68 9.75
C ASN A 45 -8.83 4.97 8.25
N ALA A 46 -7.91 4.28 7.58
CA ALA A 46 -7.78 4.40 6.12
C ALA A 46 -7.17 3.17 5.47
N ALA A 47 -7.53 2.96 4.20
CA ALA A 47 -6.82 2.03 3.33
C ALA A 47 -5.39 2.50 3.12
N THR A 48 -4.41 1.64 3.39
CA THR A 48 -3.01 2.07 3.50
C THR A 48 -2.43 2.78 2.27
N LEU A 49 -2.86 2.38 1.06
CA LEU A 49 -2.39 2.96 -0.21
C LEU A 49 -3.19 4.19 -0.65
N LYS A 50 -4.31 4.50 0.01
CA LYS A 50 -5.10 5.70 -0.28
C LYS A 50 -4.71 6.89 0.59
N GLY A 51 -3.86 6.72 1.60
CA GLY A 51 -3.55 7.75 2.60
C GLY A 51 -4.71 8.02 3.56
N THR A 52 -4.44 8.76 4.63
CA THR A 52 -5.41 9.08 5.69
C THR A 52 -5.70 10.57 5.71
N ASN A 53 -6.94 10.95 5.46
CA ASN A 53 -7.35 12.35 5.61
C ASN A 53 -7.53 12.65 7.10
N VAL A 54 -6.84 13.70 7.58
CA VAL A 54 -6.92 14.16 8.96
C VAL A 54 -7.22 15.65 8.97
N ALA A 55 -7.87 16.10 10.05
CA ALA A 55 -8.20 17.50 10.25
C ALA A 55 -7.97 17.89 11.70
N GLY A 56 -7.77 19.19 11.92
CA GLY A 56 -7.60 19.74 13.24
C GLY A 56 -7.86 21.23 13.27
N GLN A 57 -7.80 21.78 14.47
CA GLN A 57 -8.23 23.13 14.78
C GLN A 57 -7.31 23.73 15.84
N LEU A 58 -6.81 24.93 15.57
CA LEU A 58 -6.26 25.84 16.59
C LEU A 58 -7.41 26.62 17.23
N ASN A 59 -7.47 26.68 18.55
CA ASN A 59 -8.49 27.47 19.27
C ASN A 59 -8.39 28.98 18.96
N THR A 60 -7.20 29.46 18.61
CA THR A 60 -6.98 30.83 18.12
C THR A 60 -7.35 30.91 16.64
N ARG A 61 -8.33 31.74 16.29
CA ARG A 61 -8.73 32.01 14.89
C ARG A 61 -7.62 32.76 14.16
N MET A 62 -6.67 32.04 13.62
CA MET A 62 -5.53 32.63 12.91
C MET A 62 -5.31 31.95 11.58
N ALA A 63 -5.32 32.76 10.52
CA ALA A 63 -4.95 32.36 9.18
C ALA A 63 -3.45 32.09 9.04
N ASN A 64 -3.12 31.20 8.10
CA ASN A 64 -1.77 31.01 7.60
C ASN A 64 -0.75 30.58 8.67
N ARG A 65 -1.21 29.93 9.75
CA ARG A 65 -0.33 29.37 10.78
C ARG A 65 0.18 28.00 10.36
N SER A 66 1.48 27.78 10.57
CA SER A 66 2.14 26.52 10.26
C SER A 66 1.81 25.47 11.31
N VAL A 67 1.27 24.33 10.86
CA VAL A 67 1.10 23.12 11.66
C VAL A 67 2.02 22.05 11.08
N SER A 68 3.02 21.62 11.85
CA SER A 68 3.94 20.55 11.49
C SER A 68 3.41 19.21 11.98
N LEU A 69 3.36 18.22 11.08
CA LEU A 69 2.96 16.86 11.38
C LEU A 69 4.18 15.95 11.45
N TRP A 70 4.24 15.17 12.53
CA TRP A 70 5.31 14.26 12.87
C TRP A 70 4.75 12.86 13.07
N VAL A 71 5.54 11.84 12.75
CA VAL A 71 5.18 10.43 12.90
C VAL A 71 6.24 9.70 13.71
N TRP A 72 5.80 8.89 14.67
CA TRP A 72 6.66 8.05 15.48
C TRP A 72 7.17 6.87 14.65
N THR A 73 8.48 6.82 14.40
CA THR A 73 9.10 5.88 13.46
C THR A 73 10.21 5.10 14.14
N TRP A 74 10.23 3.78 13.95
CA TRP A 74 11.31 2.89 14.34
C TRP A 74 12.44 2.90 13.31
N PHE A 75 13.68 3.03 13.77
CA PHE A 75 14.89 3.01 12.94
C PHE A 75 15.73 1.77 13.28
N PRO A 76 15.66 0.68 12.50
CA PRO A 76 16.36 -0.58 12.82
C PRO A 76 17.86 -0.40 13.00
N SER A 77 18.50 0.44 12.19
CA SER A 77 19.95 0.72 12.26
C SER A 77 20.36 1.46 13.53
N GLU A 78 19.42 2.15 14.19
CA GLU A 78 19.67 2.91 15.43
C GLU A 78 19.13 2.18 16.67
N GLY A 79 18.40 1.08 16.51
CA GLY A 79 17.77 0.35 17.63
C GLY A 79 16.79 1.19 18.45
N ARG A 80 16.22 2.27 17.89
CA ARG A 80 15.32 3.18 18.63
C ARG A 80 14.22 3.79 17.75
N SER A 81 13.18 4.29 18.41
CA SER A 81 12.14 5.10 17.76
C SER A 81 12.33 6.59 18.04
N ARG A 82 11.93 7.44 17.08
CA ARG A 82 11.87 8.89 17.26
C ARG A 82 10.77 9.53 16.42
N TRP A 83 10.42 10.76 16.76
CA TRP A 83 9.57 11.59 15.92
C TRP A 83 10.30 11.96 14.63
N SER A 84 9.68 11.65 13.50
CA SER A 84 10.15 12.02 12.16
C SER A 84 9.22 13.06 11.56
N PHE A 85 9.80 14.13 11.04
CA PHE A 85 9.03 15.15 10.34
C PHE A 85 8.35 14.52 9.11
N SER A 86 7.07 14.81 8.90
CA SER A 86 6.33 14.37 7.73
C SER A 86 6.04 15.52 6.78
N LYS A 87 5.30 16.54 7.24
CA LYS A 87 4.96 17.72 6.43
C LYS A 87 4.45 18.87 7.28
N THR A 88 4.39 20.06 6.68
CA THR A 88 3.77 21.24 7.25
C THR A 88 2.54 21.63 6.45
N VAL A 89 1.48 22.06 7.14
CA VAL A 89 0.24 22.56 6.55
C VAL A 89 -0.08 23.95 7.11
N ARG A 90 -0.95 24.69 6.42
CA ARG A 90 -1.36 26.03 6.84
C ARG A 90 -2.82 26.02 7.29
N THR A 91 -3.11 26.75 8.36
CA THR A 91 -4.49 26.97 8.80
C THR A 91 -5.22 27.97 7.89
N ASN A 92 -6.53 27.81 7.75
CA ASN A 92 -7.42 28.82 7.19
C ASN A 92 -7.70 29.95 8.21
N THR A 93 -8.54 30.92 7.84
CA THR A 93 -8.92 32.06 8.69
C THR A 93 -9.55 31.67 10.03
N THR A 94 -10.17 30.50 10.13
CA THR A 94 -10.77 30.02 11.37
C THR A 94 -9.76 29.31 12.26
N GLY A 95 -8.53 29.05 11.81
CA GLY A 95 -7.55 28.23 12.52
C GLY A 95 -7.67 26.72 12.21
N ALA A 96 -8.54 26.33 11.28
CA ALA A 96 -8.72 24.94 10.86
C ALA A 96 -7.67 24.54 9.83
N PHE A 97 -7.32 23.26 9.79
CA PHE A 97 -6.54 22.67 8.70
C PHE A 97 -7.04 21.26 8.41
N ALA A 98 -6.81 20.83 7.17
CA ALA A 98 -7.00 19.45 6.75
C ALA A 98 -5.83 19.04 5.85
N THR A 99 -5.44 17.77 5.93
CA THR A 99 -4.41 17.24 5.06
C THR A 99 -4.50 15.73 4.93
N LYS A 100 -3.74 15.21 3.98
CA LYS A 100 -3.63 13.79 3.71
C LYS A 100 -2.26 13.27 4.17
N LEU A 101 -2.30 12.26 5.02
CA LEU A 101 -1.13 11.54 5.52
C LEU A 101 -0.87 10.30 4.68
N ASP A 102 0.29 10.25 4.06
CA ASP A 102 0.75 9.24 3.11
C ASP A 102 2.10 8.61 3.50
N PHE A 103 2.54 8.84 4.74
CA PHE A 103 3.75 8.23 5.26
C PHE A 103 3.63 6.70 5.33
N ASN A 104 4.72 6.01 5.00
CA ASN A 104 4.84 4.56 5.08
C ASN A 104 3.70 3.84 4.30
N ASN A 105 3.40 4.27 3.07
CA ASN A 105 2.39 3.63 2.22
C ASN A 105 2.68 2.14 2.02
N GLY A 106 1.64 1.32 2.16
CA GLY A 106 1.74 -0.14 2.13
C GLY A 106 1.85 -0.78 3.51
N TYR A 107 2.22 -0.04 4.55
CA TYR A 107 2.22 -0.54 5.93
C TYR A 107 0.79 -0.77 6.44
N VAL A 108 0.53 -1.90 7.07
CA VAL A 108 -0.74 -2.24 7.73
C VAL A 108 -0.49 -2.27 9.23
N GLY A 109 -1.27 -1.51 9.99
CA GLY A 109 -1.11 -1.34 11.42
C GLY A 109 -1.33 0.10 11.87
N SER A 110 -1.12 0.34 13.17
CA SER A 110 -1.28 1.65 13.77
C SER A 110 -0.01 2.49 13.66
N GLN A 111 -0.16 3.77 13.40
CA GLN A 111 0.92 4.76 13.47
C GLN A 111 0.53 5.85 14.44
N ARG A 112 1.49 6.27 15.27
CA ARG A 112 1.33 7.37 16.20
C ARG A 112 1.85 8.66 15.56
N TRP A 113 1.04 9.69 15.64
CA TRP A 113 1.28 10.99 15.03
C TRP A 113 1.19 12.09 16.07
N LYS A 114 1.84 13.20 15.77
CA LYS A 114 1.74 14.44 16.52
C LYS A 114 1.64 15.61 15.56
N ALA A 115 0.72 16.51 15.81
CA ALA A 115 0.62 17.80 15.15
C ALA A 115 1.14 18.88 16.10
N GLU A 116 1.97 19.81 15.64
CA GLU A 116 2.53 20.91 16.45
C GLU A 116 2.42 22.24 15.71
N SER A 117 2.14 23.33 16.44
CA SER A 117 2.14 24.70 15.90
C SER A 117 3.04 25.58 16.75
N THR A 118 3.85 26.43 16.12
CA THR A 118 4.71 27.40 16.83
C THR A 118 4.05 28.79 16.86
N TYR A 119 4.10 29.44 18.03
CA TYR A 119 3.67 30.83 18.23
C TYR A 119 4.94 31.69 18.38
N THR A 120 4.86 32.97 18.01
CA THR A 120 6.01 33.88 17.98
C THR A 120 6.68 33.99 19.37
N ASN A 121 8.02 33.98 19.37
CA ASN A 121 8.94 34.00 20.51
C ASN A 121 8.94 32.74 21.40
N THR A 122 9.53 31.68 20.83
CA THR A 122 10.17 30.54 21.51
C THR A 122 9.33 29.62 22.41
N THR A 123 8.05 29.92 22.62
CA THR A 123 7.14 29.03 23.37
C THR A 123 6.37 28.14 22.38
N LYS A 124 6.73 26.85 22.31
CA LYS A 124 6.02 25.85 21.50
C LYS A 124 4.59 25.71 22.04
N ALA A 125 3.57 25.85 21.20
CA ALA A 125 2.23 25.45 21.59
C ALA A 125 1.99 23.98 21.22
N PHE A 126 1.86 23.18 22.29
CA PHE A 126 1.00 22.02 22.46
C PHE A 126 0.79 21.10 21.25
N GLY A 127 1.54 20.00 21.25
CA GLY A 127 1.38 18.93 20.28
C GLY A 127 0.11 18.13 20.54
N ALA A 128 -0.79 18.04 19.55
CA ALA A 128 -1.91 17.11 19.59
C ALA A 128 -1.44 15.76 19.04
N GLU A 129 -1.50 14.72 19.86
CA GLU A 129 -1.22 13.36 19.40
C GLU A 129 -2.49 12.65 18.94
N PHE A 130 -2.32 11.82 17.92
CA PHE A 130 -3.40 11.01 17.36
C PHE A 130 -2.81 9.76 16.70
N THR A 131 -3.69 8.83 16.34
CA THR A 131 -3.31 7.59 15.67
C THR A 131 -3.94 7.49 14.29
N THR A 132 -3.25 6.82 13.38
CA THR A 132 -3.83 6.35 12.13
C THR A 132 -3.76 4.84 12.07
N ASN A 133 -4.89 4.17 11.99
CA ASN A 133 -4.98 2.73 11.77
C ASN A 133 -5.07 2.47 10.26
N LYS A 134 -3.96 2.00 9.69
CA LYS A 134 -3.87 1.67 8.28
C LYS A 134 -4.34 0.23 8.08
N VAL A 135 -5.46 0.06 7.39
CA VAL A 135 -6.06 -1.24 7.13
C VAL A 135 -5.70 -1.74 5.74
N ALA A 136 -5.63 -3.07 5.63
CA ALA A 136 -5.45 -3.75 4.36
C ALA A 136 -6.78 -3.80 3.62
N GLN A 137 -6.79 -3.38 2.36
CA GLN A 137 -7.95 -3.53 1.47
C GLN A 137 -7.46 -3.98 0.10
N ILE A 138 -8.12 -4.98 -0.49
CA ILE A 138 -7.78 -5.48 -1.83
C ILE A 138 -8.08 -4.46 -2.92
N ASP A 139 -9.05 -3.55 -2.70
CA ASP A 139 -9.30 -2.34 -3.50
C ASP A 139 -9.36 -2.59 -5.02
N PHE A 140 -10.26 -3.48 -5.42
CA PHE A 140 -10.46 -3.79 -6.83
C PHE A 140 -10.96 -2.58 -7.61
N SER A 141 -10.38 -2.35 -8.78
CA SER A 141 -11.02 -1.59 -9.85
C SER A 141 -10.79 -2.26 -11.19
N THR A 142 -11.74 -2.14 -12.11
CA THR A 142 -11.67 -2.78 -13.43
C THR A 142 -11.78 -1.74 -14.53
N VAL A 143 -11.00 -1.92 -15.59
CA VAL A 143 -11.04 -1.06 -16.78
C VAL A 143 -11.05 -1.97 -18.02
N SER A 144 -11.88 -1.64 -19.00
CA SER A 144 -11.86 -2.29 -20.31
C SER A 144 -10.52 -2.03 -21.00
N VAL A 145 -9.94 -3.07 -21.60
CA VAL A 145 -8.61 -2.96 -22.21
C VAL A 145 -8.73 -2.34 -23.60
N THR A 146 -7.84 -1.40 -23.88
CA THR A 146 -7.65 -0.80 -25.21
C THR A 146 -6.43 -1.39 -25.90
N SER A 147 -6.34 -1.27 -27.22
CA SER A 147 -5.16 -1.73 -27.98
C SER A 147 -3.86 -1.09 -27.50
N SER A 148 -3.90 0.17 -27.03
CA SER A 148 -2.73 0.87 -26.49
C SER A 148 -2.21 0.27 -25.17
N MET A 149 -3.07 -0.33 -24.35
CA MET A 149 -2.67 -0.95 -23.09
C MET A 149 -1.90 -2.27 -23.28
N VAL A 150 -2.10 -2.94 -24.41
CA VAL A 150 -1.53 -4.26 -24.72
C VAL A 150 -0.67 -4.22 -25.99
N SER A 151 -0.18 -3.06 -26.40
CA SER A 151 0.48 -2.88 -27.70
C SER A 151 1.70 -3.77 -27.93
N THR A 152 2.37 -4.22 -26.85
CA THR A 152 3.53 -5.13 -26.94
C THR A 152 3.18 -6.58 -26.62
N THR A 153 2.03 -6.82 -25.99
CA THR A 153 1.57 -8.14 -25.55
C THR A 153 0.43 -8.69 -26.42
N TYR A 154 -0.01 -7.91 -27.41
CA TYR A 154 -1.04 -8.22 -28.40
C TYR A 154 -0.50 -8.03 -29.81
N ARG A 155 -0.98 -8.83 -30.77
CA ARG A 155 -0.68 -8.71 -32.20
C ARG A 155 -1.84 -9.21 -33.06
N SER A 156 -1.78 -8.98 -34.37
CA SER A 156 -2.73 -9.60 -35.30
C SER A 156 -2.66 -11.14 -35.18
N GLY A 157 -3.81 -11.81 -35.23
CA GLY A 157 -3.93 -13.26 -35.04
C GLY A 157 -4.11 -13.71 -33.58
N CYS A 158 -4.15 -12.80 -32.61
CA CYS A 158 -4.54 -13.16 -31.24
C CYS A 158 -6.00 -13.63 -31.19
N PRO A 159 -6.32 -14.64 -30.37
CA PRO A 159 -7.64 -15.28 -30.37
C PRO A 159 -8.72 -14.46 -29.65
N VAL A 160 -8.35 -13.38 -28.96
CA VAL A 160 -9.28 -12.50 -28.22
C VAL A 160 -8.90 -11.06 -28.46
N ALA A 161 -9.84 -10.22 -28.88
CA ALA A 161 -9.58 -8.80 -29.10
C ALA A 161 -9.32 -8.07 -27.76
N PRO A 162 -8.60 -6.92 -27.75
CA PRO A 162 -8.39 -6.13 -26.54
C PRO A 162 -9.70 -5.77 -25.83
N SER A 163 -10.77 -5.49 -26.57
CA SER A 163 -12.11 -5.20 -26.02
C SER A 163 -12.75 -6.36 -25.26
N GLN A 164 -12.25 -7.59 -25.44
CA GLN A 164 -12.70 -8.80 -24.73
C GLN A 164 -11.84 -9.09 -23.49
N LEU A 165 -10.89 -8.20 -23.17
CA LEU A 165 -10.03 -8.26 -22.00
C LEU A 165 -10.41 -7.16 -21.01
N THR A 166 -10.20 -7.44 -19.73
CA THR A 166 -10.39 -6.51 -18.63
C THR A 166 -9.15 -6.47 -17.78
N ARG A 167 -8.66 -5.27 -17.50
CA ARG A 167 -7.60 -5.03 -16.52
C ARG A 167 -8.22 -4.97 -15.14
N ILE A 168 -7.83 -5.87 -14.26
CA ILE A 168 -8.17 -5.86 -12.83
C ILE A 168 -7.00 -5.24 -12.08
N ASN A 169 -7.21 -4.05 -11.52
CA ASN A 169 -6.28 -3.46 -10.56
C ASN A 169 -6.64 -3.95 -9.17
N MET A 170 -5.63 -4.28 -8.37
CA MET A 170 -5.83 -4.73 -6.99
C MET A 170 -4.59 -4.46 -6.15
N ASN A 171 -4.78 -4.45 -4.84
CA ASN A 171 -3.69 -4.44 -3.88
C ASN A 171 -3.31 -5.88 -3.52
N TYR A 172 -2.03 -6.11 -3.24
CA TYR A 172 -1.50 -7.41 -2.87
C TYR A 172 -0.38 -7.28 -1.82
N PHE A 173 -0.12 -8.33 -1.05
CA PHE A 173 1.00 -8.35 -0.12
C PHE A 173 2.29 -8.71 -0.85
N GLY A 174 3.33 -7.91 -0.64
CA GLY A 174 4.68 -8.18 -1.11
C GLY A 174 5.43 -9.13 -0.20
N PHE A 175 6.58 -9.62 -0.68
CA PHE A 175 7.54 -10.36 0.16
C PHE A 175 8.10 -9.52 1.32
N ASP A 176 8.06 -8.19 1.20
CA ASP A 176 8.36 -7.22 2.26
C ASP A 176 7.24 -7.10 3.32
N LYS A 177 6.16 -7.88 3.20
CA LYS A 177 4.97 -7.86 4.06
C LYS A 177 4.17 -6.55 3.97
N ARG A 178 4.39 -5.75 2.93
CA ARG A 178 3.68 -4.49 2.70
C ARG A 178 2.65 -4.68 1.60
N LEU A 179 1.61 -3.84 1.59
CA LEU A 179 0.71 -3.75 0.46
C LEU A 179 1.34 -2.99 -0.69
N HIS A 180 1.25 -3.58 -1.87
CA HIS A 180 1.58 -3.01 -3.17
C HIS A 180 0.32 -2.96 -4.02
N ARG A 181 0.35 -2.21 -5.12
CA ARG A 181 -0.74 -2.17 -6.10
C ARG A 181 -0.24 -2.67 -7.44
N GLY A 182 -0.98 -3.61 -8.02
CA GLY A 182 -0.66 -4.25 -9.28
C GLY A 182 -1.91 -4.44 -10.13
N HIS A 183 -1.73 -5.12 -11.26
CA HIS A 183 -2.85 -5.46 -12.13
C HIS A 183 -2.63 -6.73 -12.93
N LEU A 184 -3.75 -7.38 -13.27
CA LEU A 184 -3.82 -8.46 -14.25
C LEU A 184 -4.70 -8.05 -15.42
N ILE A 185 -4.34 -8.48 -16.62
CA ILE A 185 -5.18 -8.40 -17.80
C ILE A 185 -5.73 -9.81 -18.05
N VAL A 186 -7.05 -9.97 -18.00
CA VAL A 186 -7.73 -11.26 -18.09
C VAL A 186 -8.89 -11.19 -19.06
N ARG A 187 -9.41 -12.34 -19.50
CA ARG A 187 -10.65 -12.43 -20.27
C ARG A 187 -11.79 -11.82 -19.46
N SER A 188 -12.57 -10.92 -20.06
CA SER A 188 -13.65 -10.21 -19.37
C SER A 188 -14.67 -11.15 -18.71
N THR A 189 -14.94 -12.31 -19.32
CA THR A 189 -15.86 -13.32 -18.79
C THR A 189 -15.34 -14.07 -17.56
N ASP A 190 -14.03 -14.02 -17.26
CA ASP A 190 -13.42 -14.72 -16.13
C ASP A 190 -13.03 -13.80 -14.97
N VAL A 191 -13.32 -12.49 -15.06
CA VAL A 191 -12.95 -11.49 -14.04
C VAL A 191 -13.37 -11.91 -12.64
N ALA A 192 -14.58 -12.44 -12.47
CA ALA A 192 -15.08 -12.88 -11.17
C ALA A 192 -14.24 -14.04 -10.59
N ARG A 193 -13.86 -15.02 -11.43
CA ARG A 193 -13.04 -16.16 -11.00
C ARG A 193 -11.68 -15.70 -10.49
N PHE A 194 -11.02 -14.81 -11.24
CA PHE A 194 -9.75 -14.23 -10.81
C PHE A 194 -9.91 -13.43 -9.50
N LYS A 195 -10.90 -12.54 -9.40
CA LYS A 195 -11.14 -11.77 -8.17
C LYS A 195 -11.29 -12.68 -6.94
N ASN A 196 -12.07 -13.75 -7.04
CA ASN A 196 -12.26 -14.70 -5.93
C ASN A 196 -10.95 -15.32 -5.46
N VAL A 197 -10.08 -15.73 -6.39
CA VAL A 197 -8.76 -16.28 -6.07
C VAL A 197 -7.88 -15.27 -5.36
N PHE A 198 -7.83 -14.05 -5.87
CA PHE A 198 -7.00 -13.00 -5.28
C PHE A 198 -7.54 -12.50 -3.94
N VAL A 199 -8.84 -12.60 -3.66
CA VAL A 199 -9.39 -12.40 -2.32
C VAL A 199 -8.86 -13.45 -1.34
N ALA A 200 -8.89 -14.73 -1.71
CA ALA A 200 -8.37 -15.80 -0.85
C ALA A 200 -6.87 -15.63 -0.58
N ALA A 201 -6.08 -15.31 -1.61
CA ALA A 201 -4.66 -15.02 -1.49
C ALA A 201 -4.39 -13.79 -0.58
N PHE A 202 -5.15 -12.72 -0.76
CA PHE A 202 -5.02 -11.49 0.02
C PHE A 202 -5.31 -11.72 1.50
N ASN A 203 -6.39 -12.44 1.81
CA ASN A 203 -6.78 -12.78 3.18
C ASN A 203 -5.72 -13.67 3.86
N ALA A 204 -5.10 -14.57 3.10
CA ALA A 204 -3.99 -15.40 3.56
C ALA A 204 -2.64 -14.66 3.61
N ARG A 205 -2.59 -13.39 3.17
CA ARG A 205 -1.34 -12.61 3.01
C ARG A 205 -0.29 -13.34 2.16
N PHE A 206 -0.74 -14.07 1.14
CA PHE A 206 0.15 -14.76 0.21
C PHE A 206 1.05 -13.72 -0.50
N PRO A 207 2.39 -13.83 -0.38
CA PRO A 207 3.28 -12.82 -0.92
C PRO A 207 3.43 -12.99 -2.42
N MET A 208 3.39 -11.88 -3.13
CA MET A 208 3.74 -11.79 -4.56
C MET A 208 4.80 -10.74 -4.76
N ARG A 209 5.73 -10.97 -5.68
CA ARG A 209 6.82 -10.01 -5.88
C ARG A 209 6.39 -8.84 -6.71
N VAL A 210 5.87 -9.13 -7.89
CA VAL A 210 5.39 -8.13 -8.84
C VAL A 210 4.13 -8.65 -9.53
N MET A 211 3.18 -7.76 -9.81
CA MET A 211 1.98 -8.07 -10.60
C MET A 211 1.71 -6.96 -11.62
N ARG A 212 2.16 -7.15 -12.86
CA ARG A 212 1.97 -6.21 -13.97
C ARG A 212 1.93 -6.91 -15.33
N ASP A 213 1.40 -6.22 -16.32
CA ASP A 213 1.53 -6.60 -17.73
C ASP A 213 3.03 -6.81 -18.11
N PRO A 214 3.36 -7.84 -18.92
CA PRO A 214 4.74 -8.18 -19.21
C PRO A 214 5.44 -7.25 -20.21
N SER A 215 4.76 -6.23 -20.76
CA SER A 215 5.33 -5.25 -21.72
C SER A 215 6.71 -4.72 -21.34
N PRO A 216 6.98 -4.31 -20.08
CA PRO A 216 8.29 -3.76 -19.71
C PRO A 216 9.45 -4.75 -19.81
N TYR A 217 9.17 -6.05 -19.91
CA TYR A 217 10.19 -7.10 -19.98
C TYR A 217 10.46 -7.56 -21.42
N GLY A 218 9.57 -7.26 -22.36
CA GLY A 218 9.69 -7.60 -23.79
C GLY A 218 9.51 -9.09 -24.13
N ASN A 219 9.86 -10.02 -23.23
CA ASN A 219 9.71 -11.45 -23.42
C ASN A 219 9.40 -12.20 -22.12
N ASP A 220 8.98 -13.46 -22.27
CA ASP A 220 8.55 -14.33 -21.18
C ASP A 220 9.69 -14.69 -20.20
N ASP A 221 10.87 -15.03 -20.72
CA ASP A 221 12.02 -15.42 -19.89
C ASP A 221 12.48 -14.28 -18.97
N THR A 222 12.50 -13.03 -19.47
CA THR A 222 12.80 -11.84 -18.67
C THR A 222 11.69 -11.54 -17.66
N SER A 223 10.42 -11.75 -18.01
CA SER A 223 9.30 -11.57 -17.08
C SER A 223 9.33 -12.58 -15.95
N MET A 224 9.61 -13.86 -16.27
CA MET A 224 9.81 -14.93 -15.29
C MET A 224 10.99 -14.63 -14.37
N ALA A 225 12.15 -14.25 -14.91
CA ALA A 225 13.33 -13.93 -14.10
C ALA A 225 13.10 -12.75 -13.14
N ALA A 226 12.19 -11.83 -13.50
CA ALA A 226 11.76 -10.73 -12.66
C ALA A 226 10.63 -11.09 -11.67
N ASP A 227 10.26 -12.36 -11.61
CA ASP A 227 9.21 -12.91 -10.73
C ASP A 227 7.83 -12.25 -10.92
N ASN A 228 7.50 -11.94 -12.17
CA ASN A 228 6.27 -11.25 -12.50
C ASN A 228 5.06 -12.21 -12.52
N THR A 229 4.04 -11.87 -11.75
CA THR A 229 2.72 -12.51 -11.82
C THR A 229 1.86 -11.84 -12.90
N TYR A 230 1.52 -12.57 -13.96
CA TYR A 230 0.75 -12.02 -15.09
C TYR A 230 -0.16 -13.06 -15.74
N ALA A 231 -1.19 -12.59 -16.46
CA ALA A 231 -2.25 -13.44 -17.00
C ALA A 231 -2.37 -13.41 -18.55
N PHE A 232 -2.05 -12.29 -19.19
CA PHE A 232 -2.16 -12.14 -20.63
C PHE A 232 -0.81 -11.88 -21.27
N PHE A 233 -0.48 -12.68 -22.27
CA PHE A 233 0.60 -12.42 -23.22
C PHE A 233 0.32 -13.23 -24.47
N CYS A 234 -0.08 -12.55 -25.55
CA CYS A 234 -0.43 -13.21 -26.78
C CYS A 234 0.81 -13.68 -27.53
N ARG A 235 1.01 -15.00 -27.49
CA ARG A 235 2.07 -15.71 -28.21
C ARG A 235 1.68 -17.11 -28.63
N GLN A 236 2.44 -17.64 -29.58
CA GLN A 236 2.45 -19.07 -29.84
C GLN A 236 3.09 -19.80 -28.65
N VAL A 237 2.79 -21.09 -28.51
CA VAL A 237 3.48 -21.96 -27.57
C VAL A 237 4.95 -22.05 -28.00
N ASN A 238 5.87 -22.00 -27.03
CA ASN A 238 7.30 -22.13 -27.32
C ASN A 238 7.55 -23.51 -27.92
N GLY A 239 8.09 -23.55 -29.15
CA GLY A 239 8.34 -24.79 -29.88
C GLY A 239 7.14 -25.38 -30.64
N ASN A 240 5.97 -24.73 -30.63
CA ASN A 240 4.83 -25.12 -31.47
C ASN A 240 4.16 -23.89 -32.10
N PRO A 241 4.50 -23.53 -33.35
CA PRO A 241 3.92 -22.36 -34.02
C PRO A 241 2.45 -22.54 -34.39
N TYR A 242 1.90 -23.75 -34.32
CA TYR A 242 0.51 -24.03 -34.66
C TYR A 242 -0.44 -23.93 -33.46
N ALA A 243 0.09 -23.77 -32.24
CA ALA A 243 -0.69 -23.66 -31.02
C ALA A 243 -0.51 -22.28 -30.37
N MET A 244 -1.62 -21.65 -29.99
CA MET A 244 -1.60 -20.44 -29.18
C MET A 244 -1.38 -20.79 -27.70
N SER A 245 -0.52 -20.02 -27.03
CA SER A 245 -0.36 -20.11 -25.58
C SER A 245 -1.70 -19.91 -24.87
N PRO A 246 -1.99 -20.61 -23.76
CA PRO A 246 -3.16 -20.33 -22.93
C PRO A 246 -3.23 -18.85 -22.47
N HIS A 247 -2.09 -18.19 -22.28
CA HIS A 247 -2.02 -16.76 -21.94
C HIS A 247 -2.59 -15.85 -23.03
N SER A 248 -2.59 -16.31 -24.28
CA SER A 248 -3.15 -15.57 -25.41
C SER A 248 -4.67 -15.42 -25.33
N TYR A 249 -5.35 -16.19 -24.50
CA TYR A 249 -6.80 -16.11 -24.30
C TYR A 249 -7.19 -15.27 -23.09
N GLY A 250 -6.22 -14.83 -22.28
CA GLY A 250 -6.45 -14.15 -21.00
C GLY A 250 -7.10 -15.04 -19.93
N ARG A 251 -6.98 -16.37 -20.07
CA ARG A 251 -7.62 -17.36 -19.18
C ARG A 251 -6.60 -18.18 -18.36
N SER A 252 -5.35 -17.73 -18.33
CA SER A 252 -4.29 -18.32 -17.51
C SER A 252 -3.61 -17.27 -16.66
N VAL A 253 -2.76 -17.72 -15.74
CA VAL A 253 -1.92 -16.86 -14.91
C VAL A 253 -0.74 -17.65 -14.39
N ASP A 254 0.41 -16.99 -14.41
CA ASP A 254 1.64 -17.45 -13.76
C ASP A 254 1.82 -16.68 -12.45
N ILE A 255 2.17 -17.39 -11.37
CA ILE A 255 2.33 -16.82 -10.03
C ILE A 255 3.77 -17.02 -9.56
N ASN A 256 4.45 -15.91 -9.26
CA ASN A 256 5.83 -15.88 -8.77
C ASN A 256 6.74 -16.94 -9.44
N PRO A 257 7.06 -16.78 -10.75
CA PRO A 257 7.87 -17.73 -11.52
C PRO A 257 9.18 -18.18 -10.85
N VAL A 258 9.83 -17.33 -10.05
CA VAL A 258 11.06 -17.67 -9.33
C VAL A 258 10.79 -18.68 -8.21
N GLU A 259 9.72 -18.47 -7.44
CA GLU A 259 9.29 -19.40 -6.38
C GLU A 259 8.62 -20.67 -6.92
N ASN A 260 8.09 -20.61 -8.15
CA ASN A 260 7.30 -21.67 -8.78
C ASN A 260 7.82 -21.98 -10.19
N PRO A 261 9.07 -22.47 -10.31
CA PRO A 261 9.71 -22.60 -11.60
C PRO A 261 9.03 -23.62 -12.52
N TYR A 262 9.23 -23.43 -13.81
CA TYR A 262 8.79 -24.27 -14.91
C TYR A 262 9.94 -25.12 -15.45
N ARG A 263 9.71 -26.41 -15.72
CA ARG A 263 10.63 -27.36 -16.30
C ARG A 263 10.33 -27.53 -17.78
N LYS A 264 11.25 -27.07 -18.64
CA LYS A 264 11.18 -27.31 -20.08
C LYS A 264 11.35 -28.80 -20.40
N PRO A 265 10.91 -29.28 -21.60
CA PRO A 265 11.07 -30.67 -22.01
C PRO A 265 12.51 -31.20 -22.00
N ASN A 266 13.49 -30.32 -22.18
CA ASN A 266 14.92 -30.63 -22.08
C ASN A 266 15.41 -30.84 -20.63
N GLY A 267 14.51 -30.78 -19.64
CA GLY A 267 14.80 -31.00 -18.23
C GLY A 267 15.27 -29.77 -17.45
N TYR A 268 15.51 -28.64 -18.12
CA TYR A 268 15.98 -27.40 -17.49
C TYR A 268 14.85 -26.64 -16.80
N TRP A 269 15.13 -26.14 -15.60
CA TRP A 269 14.22 -25.31 -14.81
C TRP A 269 14.43 -23.82 -15.12
N TYR A 270 13.33 -23.12 -15.37
CA TYR A 270 13.24 -21.70 -15.64
C TYR A 270 12.32 -21.02 -14.62
N PRO A 271 12.61 -19.77 -14.23
CA PRO A 271 13.83 -19.03 -14.58
C PRO A 271 15.05 -19.59 -13.82
N VAL A 272 16.27 -19.32 -14.31
CA VAL A 272 17.51 -19.88 -13.73
C VAL A 272 17.68 -19.50 -12.25
N ASN A 273 17.28 -18.28 -11.88
CA ASN A 273 17.27 -17.81 -10.48
C ASN A 273 16.20 -18.50 -9.61
N GLY A 274 15.27 -19.25 -10.20
CA GLY A 274 14.29 -20.10 -9.49
C GLY A 274 14.82 -21.48 -9.09
N ARG A 275 16.03 -21.87 -9.50
CA ARG A 275 16.56 -23.23 -9.27
C ARG A 275 16.58 -23.66 -7.81
N SER A 276 16.77 -22.73 -6.87
CA SER A 276 16.72 -23.04 -5.44
C SER A 276 15.35 -23.55 -4.98
N TYR A 277 14.27 -23.22 -5.69
CA TYR A 277 12.87 -23.56 -5.37
C TYR A 277 12.39 -24.88 -5.98
N VAL A 278 13.28 -25.60 -6.69
CA VAL A 278 13.00 -26.91 -7.27
C VAL A 278 12.82 -27.97 -6.20
N ASP A 279 13.61 -27.91 -5.13
CA ASP A 279 13.38 -28.74 -3.95
C ASP A 279 12.10 -28.27 -3.23
N ARG A 280 11.01 -29.01 -3.46
CA ARG A 280 9.68 -28.73 -2.87
C ARG A 280 9.55 -29.17 -1.42
N SER A 281 10.55 -29.84 -0.84
CA SER A 281 10.56 -30.18 0.60
C SER A 281 10.81 -28.94 1.46
N ASN A 282 11.60 -27.99 0.96
CA ASN A 282 11.87 -26.71 1.61
C ASN A 282 10.77 -25.68 1.30
N ARG A 283 9.69 -25.70 2.09
CA ARG A 283 8.58 -24.76 1.96
C ARG A 283 8.99 -23.34 2.34
N ARG A 284 8.94 -22.43 1.37
CA ARG A 284 9.25 -21.00 1.52
C ARG A 284 8.06 -20.12 1.11
N PRO A 285 7.98 -18.87 1.60
CA PRO A 285 6.91 -17.95 1.22
C PRO A 285 6.80 -17.78 -0.31
N GLY A 286 5.58 -17.65 -0.82
CA GLY A 286 5.32 -17.44 -2.26
C GLY A 286 5.33 -18.71 -3.11
N MET A 287 5.70 -19.86 -2.54
CA MET A 287 5.59 -21.16 -3.20
C MET A 287 4.14 -21.68 -3.20
N LEU A 288 3.77 -22.33 -4.30
CA LEU A 288 2.49 -22.99 -4.51
C LEU A 288 2.59 -24.49 -4.19
N PHE A 289 1.70 -24.92 -3.30
CA PHE A 289 1.46 -26.32 -2.96
C PHE A 289 -0.03 -26.61 -3.13
N SER A 290 -0.40 -27.89 -3.15
CA SER A 290 -1.81 -28.30 -3.22
C SER A 290 -2.64 -27.75 -2.07
N ASP A 291 -2.01 -27.52 -0.90
CA ASP A 291 -2.63 -26.97 0.29
C ASP A 291 -2.55 -25.43 0.39
N SER A 292 -1.81 -24.75 -0.51
CA SER A 292 -1.72 -23.29 -0.51
C SER A 292 -3.10 -22.65 -0.73
N PRO A 293 -3.47 -21.59 0.01
CA PRO A 293 -4.77 -20.92 -0.14
C PRO A 293 -5.07 -20.48 -1.57
N MET A 294 -4.06 -19.95 -2.28
CA MET A 294 -4.18 -19.54 -3.67
C MET A 294 -4.47 -20.74 -4.59
N THR A 295 -3.72 -21.83 -4.47
CA THR A 295 -3.95 -23.06 -5.25
C THR A 295 -5.34 -23.63 -5.01
N LYS A 296 -5.76 -23.81 -3.76
CA LYS A 296 -7.10 -24.30 -3.42
C LYS A 296 -8.18 -23.43 -4.05
N SER A 297 -8.02 -22.11 -3.98
CA SER A 297 -9.00 -21.18 -4.55
C SER A 297 -9.03 -21.23 -6.07
N PHE A 298 -7.88 -21.36 -6.75
CA PHE A 298 -7.85 -21.54 -8.21
C PHE A 298 -8.63 -22.80 -8.62
N LEU A 299 -8.34 -23.93 -7.97
CA LEU A 299 -9.01 -25.21 -8.26
C LEU A 299 -10.53 -25.12 -8.03
N ALA A 300 -10.95 -24.48 -6.93
CA ALA A 300 -12.36 -24.26 -6.62
C ALA A 300 -13.06 -23.33 -7.63
N ASN A 301 -12.32 -22.44 -8.29
CA ASN A 301 -12.86 -21.53 -9.31
C ASN A 301 -12.69 -22.07 -10.75
N GLY A 302 -12.49 -23.39 -10.91
CA GLY A 302 -12.51 -24.07 -12.20
C GLY A 302 -11.22 -23.92 -13.01
N PHE A 303 -10.10 -23.58 -12.36
CA PHE A 303 -8.78 -23.68 -12.97
C PHE A 303 -8.22 -25.10 -12.81
N LYS A 304 -7.34 -25.48 -13.72
CA LYS A 304 -6.37 -26.56 -13.53
C LYS A 304 -5.00 -25.96 -13.22
N TRP A 305 -4.22 -26.67 -12.43
CA TRP A 305 -2.85 -26.33 -12.04
C TRP A 305 -1.88 -27.34 -12.65
N LEU A 306 -0.80 -26.88 -13.30
CA LEU A 306 0.17 -27.75 -13.97
C LEU A 306 1.28 -28.20 -13.01
N THR A 307 0.86 -28.86 -11.93
CA THR A 307 1.79 -29.36 -10.90
C THR A 307 2.79 -30.39 -11.46
N GLY A 308 4.03 -30.32 -10.97
CA GLY A 308 5.11 -31.28 -11.25
C GLY A 308 6.10 -30.84 -12.32
N PHE A 309 5.70 -29.92 -13.19
CA PHE A 309 6.60 -29.36 -14.19
C PHE A 309 6.36 -27.87 -14.47
N ASP A 310 5.18 -27.30 -14.19
CA ASP A 310 4.90 -25.88 -14.43
C ASP A 310 4.15 -25.29 -13.23
N TRP A 311 4.87 -25.16 -12.10
CA TRP A 311 4.23 -24.84 -10.81
C TRP A 311 3.61 -23.44 -10.76
N GLN A 312 4.08 -22.51 -11.59
CA GLN A 312 3.52 -21.17 -11.68
C GLN A 312 2.14 -21.14 -12.33
N HIS A 313 1.84 -22.08 -13.23
CA HIS A 313 0.79 -21.92 -14.23
C HIS A 313 -0.56 -22.48 -13.79
N PHE A 314 -1.58 -21.62 -13.83
CA PHE A 314 -2.98 -21.97 -13.75
C PHE A 314 -3.71 -21.57 -15.03
N GLN A 315 -4.67 -22.38 -15.47
CA GLN A 315 -5.56 -22.02 -16.57
C GLN A 315 -6.97 -22.55 -16.35
N VAL A 316 -7.97 -21.86 -16.89
CA VAL A 316 -9.36 -22.34 -16.86
C VAL A 316 -9.45 -23.72 -17.57
N LYS A 317 -10.25 -24.62 -16.99
CA LYS A 317 -10.53 -25.96 -17.54
C LYS A 317 -11.27 -25.90 -18.86
#